data_AF-A0A7L0JCI9-F1
#
_entry.id   AF-A0A7L0JCI9-F1
#
_cell.length_a   1.000
_cell.length_b   1.000
_cell.length_c   1.000
_cell.angle_alpha   90.00
_cell.angle_beta   90.00
_cell.angle_gamma   90.00
#
_symmetry.space_group_name_H-M   'P 1'
#
loop_
_entity.id
_entity.type
_entity.pdbx_description
1 polymer ?
#
loop_
_entity_poly.entity_id
_entity_poly.type
_entity_poly.pdbx_seq_one_letter_code
_entity_poly.pdbx_strand_id
1 'polypeptide(L)'
;ERASTPIGAMRVLEPRQLKPDSTETERILTVLDETITKLEMTRLIPQITDSLERFARMLGPEITASLLEHQKLSNEMQHLLTSPAAEETLRAGEQRLKCSLRHILRLFLANPLLCQGLKYQVRVRASPADVFIKAFVEFRDFMLEKLLTSPAEEREKIQFVEEMSLKAEQNTEAITSLQAELAAAIQTRQEEMDRKDKMIEDLKTSMEELAKDRKAEMQQMKKEREKQQEEEVKATQGRCARLQEDVQLLRAQFSALVQEHRASELLLRKRKCRAEVEIENWIQKYDTDMAEKQAKFEEIHAVYTKEKAQLAQLMEKHALLLQEYSQIEEERKMLKQKEEEELQEQARRNRAATCIQASWRGYVVRAFFKAKLKKAKGKAKGKG
;
A
#
# COMPACT_ATOMS: atom_id res chain seq x y z
N GLU A 1 -38.30 -48.71 15.09
CA GLU A 1 -38.48 -49.86 16.01
C GLU A 1 -39.84 -50.49 15.72
N ARG A 2 -39.92 -51.81 15.53
CA ARG A 2 -41.22 -52.48 15.41
C ARG A 2 -41.83 -52.46 16.80
N ALA A 3 -42.94 -51.73 16.97
CA ALA A 3 -43.73 -51.78 18.20
C ALA A 3 -44.18 -53.24 18.40
N SER A 4 -43.45 -53.96 19.26
CA SER A 4 -43.91 -55.24 19.76
C SER A 4 -45.10 -54.94 20.64
N THR A 5 -46.31 -55.17 20.13
CA THR A 5 -47.52 -55.18 20.94
C THR A 5 -47.21 -56.08 22.13
N PRO A 6 -47.28 -55.56 23.38
CA PRO A 6 -46.86 -56.33 24.53
C PRO A 6 -47.69 -57.62 24.53
N ILE A 7 -47.02 -58.77 24.64
CA ILE A 7 -47.63 -60.12 24.60
C ILE A 7 -48.79 -60.24 25.62
N GLY A 8 -48.84 -59.37 26.64
CA GLY A 8 -49.96 -59.24 27.58
C GLY A 8 -51.25 -58.62 27.00
N ALA A 9 -51.17 -57.73 26.00
CA ALA A 9 -52.34 -57.06 25.42
C ALA A 9 -53.13 -57.98 24.48
N MET A 10 -52.48 -58.94 23.81
CA MET A 10 -53.16 -59.94 22.99
C MET A 10 -53.87 -61.03 23.81
N ARG A 11 -53.53 -61.19 25.10
CA ARG A 11 -54.24 -62.15 25.98
C ARG A 11 -55.70 -61.82 26.20
N VAL A 12 -56.11 -60.57 25.97
CA VAL A 12 -57.53 -60.18 26.02
C VAL A 12 -58.34 -60.90 24.93
N LEU A 13 -57.69 -61.27 23.81
CA LEU A 13 -58.32 -61.94 22.68
C LEU A 13 -58.45 -63.46 22.86
N GLU A 14 -57.74 -64.06 23.80
CA GLU A 14 -57.83 -65.49 24.09
C GLU A 14 -58.94 -65.78 25.11
N PRO A 15 -59.67 -66.90 24.99
CA PRO A 15 -60.61 -67.33 26.02
C PRO A 15 -59.89 -67.51 27.36
N ARG A 16 -60.50 -67.05 28.46
CA ARG A 16 -59.90 -67.22 29.80
C ARG A 16 -60.01 -68.65 30.31
N GLN A 17 -61.04 -69.36 29.85
CA GLN A 17 -61.25 -70.77 30.15
C GLN A 17 -60.54 -71.63 29.11
N LEU A 18 -59.77 -72.62 29.58
CA LEU A 18 -59.04 -73.56 28.73
C LEU A 18 -59.74 -74.93 28.63
N LYS A 19 -60.80 -75.14 29.42
CA LYS A 19 -61.55 -76.41 29.49
C LYS A 19 -63.05 -76.14 29.49
N PRO A 20 -63.85 -77.02 28.88
CA PRO A 20 -65.30 -76.89 28.87
C PRO A 20 -65.87 -77.16 30.27
N ASP A 21 -66.58 -76.19 30.84
CA ASP A 21 -67.19 -76.32 32.18
C ASP A 21 -68.63 -76.88 32.12
N SER A 22 -69.23 -76.95 30.92
CA SER A 22 -70.60 -77.42 30.69
C SER A 22 -70.63 -78.79 30.02
N THR A 23 -71.53 -79.66 30.50
CA THR A 23 -71.77 -80.98 29.91
C THR A 23 -72.26 -80.90 28.47
N GLU A 24 -72.97 -79.83 28.10
CA GLU A 24 -73.42 -79.53 26.76
C GLU A 24 -72.24 -79.18 25.84
N THR A 25 -71.29 -78.38 26.33
CA THR A 25 -70.06 -78.06 25.59
C THR A 25 -69.22 -79.31 25.33
N GLU A 26 -69.03 -80.16 26.36
CA GLU A 26 -68.34 -81.45 26.20
C GLU A 26 -69.06 -82.37 25.20
N ARG A 27 -70.40 -82.42 25.22
CA ARG A 27 -71.21 -83.18 24.24
C ARG A 27 -71.04 -82.65 22.82
N ILE A 28 -71.02 -81.34 22.63
CA ILE A 28 -70.82 -80.74 21.31
C ILE A 28 -69.42 -81.07 20.77
N LEU A 29 -68.39 -80.92 21.60
CA LEU A 29 -67.01 -81.24 21.20
C LEU A 29 -66.81 -82.72 20.92
N THR A 30 -67.36 -83.61 21.75
CA THR A 30 -67.28 -85.06 21.54
C THR A 30 -67.98 -85.49 20.24
N VAL A 31 -69.12 -84.88 19.91
CA VAL A 31 -69.77 -85.10 18.61
C VAL A 31 -68.86 -84.64 17.47
N LEU A 32 -68.23 -83.46 17.56
CA LEU A 32 -67.30 -82.96 16.53
C LEU A 32 -66.09 -83.88 16.38
N ASP A 33 -65.47 -84.32 17.47
CA ASP A 33 -64.33 -85.23 17.49
C ASP A 33 -64.72 -86.62 16.90
N GLU A 34 -65.90 -87.14 17.25
CA GLU A 34 -66.43 -88.38 16.66
C GLU A 34 -66.72 -88.21 15.16
N THR A 35 -67.14 -87.02 14.73
CA THR A 35 -67.39 -86.73 13.31
C THR A 35 -66.07 -86.67 12.54
N ILE A 36 -65.03 -86.05 13.10
CA ILE A 36 -63.67 -86.03 12.53
C ILE A 36 -63.17 -87.46 12.34
N THR A 37 -63.25 -88.29 13.38
CA THR A 37 -62.78 -89.68 13.28
C THR A 37 -63.56 -90.49 12.23
N LYS A 38 -64.87 -90.31 12.12
CA LYS A 38 -65.70 -90.94 11.07
C LYS A 38 -65.33 -90.46 9.67
N LEU A 39 -65.03 -89.16 9.48
CA LEU A 39 -64.59 -88.59 8.21
C LEU A 39 -63.21 -89.13 7.81
N GLU A 40 -62.28 -89.20 8.75
CA GLU A 40 -60.96 -89.80 8.55
C GLU A 40 -61.06 -91.28 8.15
N MET A 41 -61.94 -92.05 8.80
CA MET A 41 -62.18 -93.45 8.43
C MET A 41 -62.81 -93.59 7.05
N THR A 42 -63.82 -92.78 6.74
CA THR A 42 -64.53 -92.80 5.45
C THR A 42 -63.57 -92.51 4.29
N ARG A 43 -62.63 -91.59 4.51
CA ARG A 43 -61.55 -91.29 3.57
C ARG A 43 -60.66 -92.49 3.23
N LEU A 44 -60.46 -93.43 4.16
CA LEU A 44 -59.62 -94.62 3.94
C LEU A 44 -60.34 -95.71 3.12
N ILE A 45 -61.68 -95.74 3.14
CA ILE A 45 -62.49 -96.82 2.54
C ILE A 45 -62.19 -97.04 1.06
N PRO A 46 -62.16 -96.03 0.17
CA PRO A 46 -61.88 -96.25 -1.26
C PRO A 46 -60.54 -96.95 -1.52
N GLN A 47 -59.50 -96.60 -0.76
CA GLN A 47 -58.16 -97.16 -0.95
C GLN A 47 -58.02 -98.57 -0.37
N ILE A 48 -58.75 -98.84 0.71
CA ILE A 48 -58.87 -100.19 1.26
C ILE A 48 -59.63 -101.08 0.27
N THR A 49 -60.71 -100.59 -0.35
CA THR A 49 -61.47 -101.34 -1.36
C THR A 49 -60.69 -101.59 -2.64
N ASP A 50 -59.86 -100.63 -3.08
CA ASP A 50 -59.01 -100.80 -4.28
C ASP A 50 -57.89 -101.84 -4.09
N SER A 51 -57.55 -102.17 -2.85
CA SER A 51 -56.48 -103.14 -2.51
C SER A 51 -56.90 -104.09 -1.39
N LEU A 52 -58.15 -104.58 -1.47
CA LEU A 52 -58.81 -105.35 -0.42
C LEU A 52 -58.04 -106.63 -0.05
N GLU A 53 -57.41 -107.30 -1.02
CA GLU A 53 -56.62 -108.52 -0.81
C GLU A 53 -55.44 -108.31 0.17
N ARG A 54 -54.86 -107.11 0.17
CA ARG A 54 -53.75 -106.75 1.07
C ARG A 54 -54.20 -106.58 2.51
N PHE A 55 -55.42 -106.11 2.71
CA PHE A 55 -55.98 -105.77 4.02
C PHE A 55 -56.94 -106.83 4.58
N ALA A 56 -57.37 -107.80 3.78
CA ALA A 56 -58.36 -108.82 4.16
C ALA A 56 -57.99 -109.60 5.43
N ARG A 57 -56.70 -109.96 5.60
CA ARG A 57 -56.23 -110.66 6.81
C ARG A 57 -56.33 -109.82 8.08
N MET A 58 -56.17 -108.50 7.95
CA MET A 58 -56.25 -107.55 9.05
C MET A 58 -57.69 -107.18 9.39
N LEU A 59 -58.54 -107.02 8.37
CA LEU A 59 -59.93 -106.61 8.52
C LEU A 59 -60.82 -107.76 9.00
N GLY A 60 -60.44 -109.01 8.73
CA GLY A 60 -61.27 -110.17 9.05
C GLY A 60 -62.41 -110.36 8.05
N PRO A 61 -63.09 -111.52 8.08
CA PRO A 61 -64.06 -111.91 7.06
C PRO A 61 -65.30 -111.00 7.04
N GLU A 62 -65.79 -110.56 8.19
CA GLU A 62 -67.01 -109.74 8.32
C GLU A 62 -66.84 -108.33 7.72
N ILE A 63 -65.72 -107.67 8.04
CA ILE A 63 -65.42 -106.33 7.54
C ILE A 63 -65.05 -106.38 6.06
N THR A 64 -64.30 -107.40 5.64
CA THR A 64 -63.93 -107.62 4.23
C THR A 64 -65.16 -107.86 3.36
N ALA A 65 -66.11 -108.68 3.81
CA ALA A 65 -67.38 -108.90 3.13
C ALA A 65 -68.21 -107.61 3.04
N SER A 66 -68.28 -106.84 4.13
CA SER A 66 -69.01 -105.57 4.17
C SER A 66 -68.41 -104.51 3.24
N LEU A 67 -67.09 -104.43 3.13
CA LEU A 67 -66.38 -103.54 2.20
C LEU A 67 -66.56 -103.96 0.74
N LEU A 68 -66.58 -105.26 0.46
CA LEU A 68 -66.82 -105.80 -0.88
C LEU A 68 -68.25 -105.49 -1.34
N GLU A 69 -69.25 -105.66 -0.46
CA GLU A 69 -70.62 -105.22 -0.70
C GLU A 69 -70.72 -103.71 -0.90
N HIS A 70 -70.00 -102.92 -0.10
CA HIS A 70 -69.94 -101.47 -0.27
C HIS A 70 -69.34 -101.05 -1.62
N GLN A 71 -68.30 -101.76 -2.07
CA GLN A 71 -67.68 -101.51 -3.37
C GLN A 71 -68.62 -101.84 -4.52
N LYS A 72 -69.37 -102.96 -4.44
CA LYS A 72 -70.44 -103.27 -5.40
C LYS A 72 -71.49 -102.17 -5.44
N LEU A 73 -72.00 -101.75 -4.29
CA LEU A 73 -72.97 -100.65 -4.17
C LEU A 73 -72.43 -99.32 -4.70
N SER A 74 -71.15 -99.03 -4.47
CA SER A 74 -70.48 -97.83 -4.99
C SER A 74 -70.38 -97.87 -6.52
N ASN A 75 -70.06 -99.02 -7.11
CA ASN A 75 -70.02 -99.19 -8.56
C ASN A 75 -71.41 -99.10 -9.19
N GLU A 76 -72.42 -99.74 -8.57
CA GLU A 76 -73.83 -99.60 -8.96
C GLU A 76 -74.26 -98.12 -8.95
N MET A 77 -73.89 -97.39 -7.89
CA MET A 77 -74.17 -95.96 -7.76
C MET A 77 -73.46 -95.13 -8.84
N GLN A 78 -72.19 -95.41 -9.13
CA GLN A 78 -71.43 -94.73 -10.17
C GLN A 78 -72.06 -94.94 -11.56
N HIS A 79 -72.55 -96.15 -11.85
CA HIS A 79 -73.29 -96.44 -13.08
C HIS A 79 -74.64 -95.72 -13.13
N LEU A 80 -75.38 -95.65 -12.02
CA LEU A 80 -76.63 -94.91 -11.93
C LEU A 80 -76.46 -93.39 -12.10
N LEU A 81 -75.33 -92.83 -11.66
CA LEU A 81 -74.99 -91.40 -11.86
C LEU A 81 -74.63 -91.07 -13.32
N THR A 82 -74.26 -92.07 -14.13
CA THR A 82 -73.87 -91.90 -15.54
C THR A 82 -75.04 -92.18 -16.50
N SER A 83 -76.17 -92.68 -16.00
CA SER A 83 -77.38 -93.04 -16.75
C SER A 83 -78.56 -92.15 -16.33
N PRO A 84 -79.54 -91.83 -17.21
CA PRO A 84 -80.75 -91.12 -16.80
C PRO A 84 -81.68 -92.05 -15.99
N ALA A 85 -81.31 -92.31 -14.73
CA ALA A 85 -82.11 -93.07 -13.78
C ALA A 85 -83.13 -92.16 -13.06
N ALA A 86 -84.28 -92.73 -12.66
CA ALA A 86 -85.30 -92.02 -11.89
C ALA A 86 -84.75 -91.50 -10.54
N GLU A 87 -85.20 -90.33 -10.08
CA GLU A 87 -84.73 -89.76 -8.80
C GLU A 87 -84.98 -90.70 -7.61
N GLU A 88 -86.05 -91.49 -7.64
CA GLU A 88 -86.37 -92.45 -6.58
C GLU A 88 -85.36 -93.61 -6.52
N THR A 89 -84.89 -94.11 -7.67
CA THR A 89 -83.86 -95.15 -7.71
C THR A 89 -82.49 -94.59 -7.31
N LEU A 90 -82.20 -93.33 -7.62
CA LEU A 90 -80.99 -92.65 -7.16
C LEU A 90 -81.00 -92.45 -5.63
N ARG A 91 -82.11 -91.96 -5.05
CA ARG A 91 -82.25 -91.80 -3.59
C ARG A 91 -82.18 -93.14 -2.85
N ALA A 92 -82.79 -94.19 -3.40
CA ALA A 92 -82.70 -95.53 -2.83
C ALA A 92 -81.25 -96.08 -2.89
N GLY A 93 -80.53 -95.84 -3.99
CA GLY A 93 -79.11 -96.16 -4.14
C GLY A 93 -78.22 -95.42 -3.13
N GLU A 94 -78.40 -94.10 -3.00
CA GLU A 94 -77.71 -93.30 -1.99
C GLU A 94 -77.97 -93.80 -0.58
N GLN A 95 -79.22 -94.13 -0.25
CA GLN A 95 -79.57 -94.60 1.08
C GLN A 95 -78.96 -95.97 1.37
N ARG A 96 -78.92 -96.88 0.40
CA ARG A 96 -78.22 -98.17 0.52
C ARG A 96 -76.72 -97.96 0.74
N LEU A 97 -76.09 -97.03 0.01
CA LEU A 97 -74.68 -96.68 0.18
C LEU A 97 -74.40 -96.05 1.55
N LYS A 98 -75.26 -95.13 2.01
CA LYS A 98 -75.19 -94.50 3.35
C LYS A 98 -75.37 -95.55 4.46
N CYS A 99 -76.31 -96.48 4.31
CA CYS A 99 -76.52 -97.57 5.27
C CYS A 99 -75.33 -98.53 5.34
N SER A 100 -74.78 -98.89 4.18
CA SER A 100 -73.56 -99.70 4.07
C SER A 100 -72.34 -99.00 4.69
N LEU A 101 -72.14 -97.71 4.40
CA LEU A 101 -71.08 -96.91 5.00
C LEU A 101 -71.25 -96.80 6.52
N ARG A 102 -72.45 -96.53 7.02
CA ARG A 102 -72.74 -96.51 8.46
C ARG A 102 -72.48 -97.86 9.11
N HIS A 103 -72.78 -98.95 8.43
CA HIS A 103 -72.49 -100.30 8.93
C HIS A 103 -70.98 -100.54 9.03
N ILE A 104 -70.21 -100.21 7.99
CA ILE A 104 -68.74 -100.28 8.00
C ILE A 104 -68.14 -99.40 9.10
N LEU A 105 -68.61 -98.15 9.23
CA LEU A 105 -68.13 -97.25 10.26
C LEU A 105 -68.44 -97.78 11.67
N ARG A 106 -69.59 -98.43 11.90
CA ARG A 106 -69.87 -99.09 13.18
C ARG A 106 -68.91 -100.25 13.46
N LEU A 107 -68.61 -101.06 12.45
CA LEU A 107 -67.65 -102.18 12.58
C LEU A 107 -66.22 -101.68 12.84
N PHE A 108 -65.82 -100.60 12.17
CA PHE A 108 -64.55 -99.91 12.41
C PHE A 108 -64.49 -99.33 13.82
N LEU A 109 -65.50 -98.57 14.23
CA LEU A 109 -65.54 -97.94 15.57
C LEU A 109 -65.65 -98.98 16.70
N ALA A 110 -66.24 -100.15 16.45
CA ALA A 110 -66.24 -101.27 17.40
C ALA A 110 -64.85 -101.87 17.64
N ASN A 111 -63.88 -101.64 16.74
CA ASN A 111 -62.49 -102.09 16.86
C ASN A 111 -61.49 -100.93 16.70
N PRO A 112 -61.29 -100.08 17.73
CA PRO A 112 -60.43 -98.89 17.63
C PRO A 112 -58.97 -99.17 17.25
N LEU A 113 -58.40 -100.29 17.71
CA LEU A 113 -57.03 -100.69 17.39
C LEU A 113 -56.85 -101.01 15.91
N LEU A 114 -57.88 -101.57 15.27
CA LEU A 114 -57.90 -101.83 13.82
C LEU A 114 -57.87 -100.51 13.05
N CYS A 115 -58.70 -99.53 13.44
CA CYS A 115 -58.72 -98.20 12.83
C CYS A 115 -57.38 -97.48 12.92
N GLN A 116 -56.70 -97.58 14.06
CA GLN A 116 -55.38 -96.99 14.25
C GLN A 116 -54.34 -97.70 13.37
N GLY A 117 -54.37 -99.03 13.29
CA GLY A 117 -53.52 -99.80 12.39
C GLY A 117 -53.72 -99.44 10.90
N LEU A 118 -54.96 -99.27 10.47
CA LEU A 118 -55.31 -98.89 9.10
C LEU A 118 -54.80 -97.48 8.74
N LYS A 119 -54.90 -96.51 9.67
CA LYS A 119 -54.35 -95.16 9.49
C LYS A 119 -52.85 -95.14 9.18
N TYR A 120 -52.07 -96.05 9.77
CA TYR A 120 -50.62 -96.13 9.53
C TYR A 120 -50.26 -96.95 8.28
N GLN A 121 -51.07 -97.96 7.92
CA GLN A 121 -50.76 -98.86 6.81
C GLN A 121 -51.29 -98.40 5.45
N VAL A 122 -52.40 -97.67 5.43
CA VAL A 122 -52.99 -97.14 4.19
C VAL A 122 -52.26 -95.85 3.80
N ARG A 123 -51.52 -95.91 2.68
CA ARG A 123 -50.89 -94.71 2.10
C ARG A 123 -51.90 -93.94 1.27
N VAL A 124 -52.49 -92.90 1.88
CA VAL A 124 -53.48 -92.07 1.23
C VAL A 124 -52.81 -90.96 0.41
N ARG A 125 -53.03 -90.94 -0.92
CA ARG A 125 -52.71 -89.76 -1.75
C ARG A 125 -53.63 -88.60 -1.34
N ALA A 126 -53.14 -87.36 -1.46
CA ALA A 126 -53.95 -86.17 -1.20
C ALA A 126 -55.31 -86.27 -1.93
N SER A 127 -56.40 -86.26 -1.15
CA SER A 127 -57.76 -86.39 -1.64
C SER A 127 -58.51 -85.10 -1.34
N PRO A 128 -59.51 -84.68 -2.16
CA PRO A 128 -60.37 -83.55 -1.82
C PRO A 128 -60.97 -83.62 -0.41
N ALA A 129 -61.13 -84.83 0.15
CA ALA A 129 -61.55 -85.05 1.52
C ALA A 129 -60.58 -84.51 2.59
N ASP A 130 -59.27 -84.38 2.30
CA ASP A 130 -58.28 -83.77 3.21
C ASP A 130 -58.61 -82.33 3.53
N VAL A 131 -58.97 -81.54 2.51
CA VAL A 131 -59.28 -80.12 2.67
C VAL A 131 -60.50 -79.96 3.56
N PHE A 132 -61.50 -80.82 3.38
CA PHE A 132 -62.70 -80.84 4.21
C PHE A 132 -62.41 -81.25 5.65
N ILE A 133 -61.64 -82.33 5.87
CA ILE A 133 -61.26 -82.76 7.23
C ILE A 133 -60.47 -81.66 7.93
N LYS A 134 -59.51 -81.02 7.24
CA LYS A 134 -58.73 -79.92 7.79
C LYS A 134 -59.62 -78.73 8.16
N ALA A 135 -60.50 -78.29 7.26
CA ALA A 135 -61.45 -77.21 7.54
C ALA A 135 -62.40 -77.56 8.70
N PHE A 136 -62.76 -78.84 8.85
CA PHE A 136 -63.61 -79.31 9.95
C PHE A 136 -62.86 -79.36 11.29
N VAL A 137 -61.56 -79.69 11.29
CA VAL A 137 -60.69 -79.56 12.47
C VAL A 137 -60.56 -78.09 12.87
N GLU A 138 -60.30 -77.19 11.91
CA GLU A 138 -60.27 -75.74 12.15
C GLU A 138 -61.62 -75.22 12.67
N PHE A 139 -62.74 -75.72 12.14
CA PHE A 139 -64.08 -75.41 12.65
C PHE A 139 -64.28 -75.92 14.09
N ARG A 140 -63.80 -77.13 14.40
CA ARG A 140 -63.86 -77.68 15.76
C ARG A 140 -63.08 -76.81 16.75
N ASP A 141 -61.90 -76.35 16.37
CA ASP A 141 -61.08 -75.47 17.22
C ASP A 141 -61.71 -74.08 17.37
N PHE A 142 -62.29 -73.52 16.31
CA PHE A 142 -63.09 -72.30 16.38
C PHE A 142 -64.31 -72.45 17.30
N MET A 143 -65.04 -73.56 17.20
CA MET A 143 -66.19 -73.85 18.06
C MET A 143 -65.75 -74.02 19.52
N LEU A 144 -64.62 -74.65 19.77
CA LEU A 144 -64.04 -74.72 21.11
C LEU A 144 -63.78 -73.31 21.65
N GLU A 145 -63.09 -72.46 20.90
CA GLU A 145 -62.81 -71.07 21.30
C GLU A 145 -64.10 -70.29 21.59
N LYS A 146 -65.12 -70.42 20.72
CA LYS A 146 -66.41 -69.75 20.89
C LYS A 146 -67.22 -70.28 22.08
N LEU A 147 -67.17 -71.57 22.37
CA LEU A 147 -67.86 -72.17 23.51
C LEU A 147 -67.15 -71.91 24.85
N LEU A 148 -65.85 -71.64 24.82
CA LEU A 148 -65.06 -71.24 25.99
C LEU A 148 -65.09 -69.73 26.27
N THR A 149 -65.58 -68.93 25.32
CA THR A 149 -65.65 -67.47 25.48
C THR A 149 -66.99 -67.06 26.07
N SER A 150 -66.97 -66.36 27.21
CA SER A 150 -68.20 -65.85 27.81
C SER A 150 -68.75 -64.61 27.06
N PRO A 151 -70.06 -64.30 27.12
CA PRO A 151 -70.60 -63.08 26.53
C PRO A 151 -70.00 -61.78 27.10
N ALA A 152 -69.48 -61.81 28.33
CA ALA A 152 -68.74 -60.68 28.90
C ALA A 152 -67.35 -60.55 28.27
N GLU A 153 -66.63 -61.67 28.13
CA GLU A 153 -65.32 -61.70 27.47
C GLU A 153 -65.39 -61.29 26.00
N GLU A 154 -66.40 -61.72 25.25
CA GLU A 154 -66.58 -61.28 23.86
C GLU A 154 -66.81 -59.75 23.76
N ARG A 155 -67.56 -59.16 24.70
CA ARG A 155 -67.73 -57.70 24.77
C ARG A 155 -66.44 -56.98 25.11
N GLU A 156 -65.64 -57.51 26.04
CA GLU A 156 -64.31 -56.97 26.36
C GLU A 156 -63.37 -57.06 25.15
N LYS A 157 -63.40 -58.16 24.39
CA LYS A 157 -62.62 -58.32 23.14
C LYS A 157 -63.01 -57.26 22.10
N ILE A 158 -64.31 -57.05 21.88
CA ILE A 158 -64.82 -56.05 20.93
C ILE A 158 -64.37 -54.65 21.34
N GLN A 159 -64.59 -54.26 22.61
CA GLN A 159 -64.19 -52.95 23.13
C GLN A 159 -62.67 -52.74 23.02
N PHE A 160 -61.88 -53.75 23.34
CA PHE A 160 -60.43 -53.68 23.22
C PHE A 160 -59.97 -53.46 21.77
N VAL A 161 -60.59 -54.16 20.81
CA VAL A 161 -60.29 -53.99 19.38
C VAL A 161 -60.69 -52.58 18.91
N GLU A 162 -61.85 -52.07 19.32
CA GLU A 162 -62.31 -50.71 19.00
C GLU A 162 -61.40 -49.62 19.60
N GLU A 163 -60.96 -49.78 20.85
CA GLU A 163 -59.99 -48.87 21.46
C GLU A 163 -58.64 -48.89 20.74
N MET A 164 -58.19 -50.08 20.34
CA MET A 164 -56.93 -50.24 19.60
C MET A 164 -57.04 -49.66 18.18
N SER A 165 -58.18 -49.80 17.50
CA SER A 165 -58.40 -49.17 16.19
C SER A 165 -58.43 -47.66 16.30
N LEU A 166 -59.13 -47.10 17.29
CA LEU A 166 -59.17 -45.66 17.53
C LEU A 166 -57.77 -45.10 17.83
N LYS A 167 -57.00 -45.78 18.70
CA LYS A 167 -55.60 -45.39 18.98
C LYS A 167 -54.72 -45.50 17.74
N ALA A 168 -54.93 -46.51 16.90
CA ALA A 168 -54.20 -46.65 15.65
C ALA A 168 -54.51 -45.49 14.69
N GLU A 169 -55.79 -45.13 14.54
CA GLU A 169 -56.23 -43.97 13.74
C GLU A 169 -55.60 -42.66 14.24
N GLN A 170 -55.71 -42.37 15.53
CA GLN A 170 -55.11 -41.18 16.15
C GLN A 170 -53.59 -41.13 15.95
N ASN A 171 -52.90 -42.27 16.11
CA ASN A 171 -51.47 -42.34 15.86
C ASN A 171 -51.14 -42.13 14.38
N THR A 172 -51.93 -42.66 13.46
CA THR A 172 -51.73 -42.42 12.03
C THR A 172 -51.94 -40.96 11.65
N GLU A 173 -52.95 -40.28 12.21
CA GLU A 173 -53.16 -38.84 12.03
C GLU A 173 -52.02 -38.01 12.60
N ALA A 174 -51.53 -38.36 13.80
CA ALA A 174 -50.38 -37.67 14.39
C ALA A 174 -49.11 -37.85 13.54
N ILE A 175 -48.88 -39.06 13.01
CA ILE A 175 -47.75 -39.35 12.11
C ILE A 175 -47.88 -38.55 10.82
N THR A 176 -49.05 -38.50 10.18
CA THR A 176 -49.23 -37.76 8.93
C THR A 176 -49.07 -36.25 9.14
N SER A 177 -49.60 -35.71 10.26
CA SER A 177 -49.40 -34.30 10.64
C SER A 177 -47.91 -33.98 10.83
N LEU A 178 -47.19 -34.78 11.61
CA LEU A 178 -45.76 -34.58 11.87
C LEU A 178 -44.92 -34.75 10.59
N GLN A 179 -45.29 -35.68 9.71
CA GLN A 179 -44.64 -35.84 8.41
C GLN A 179 -44.85 -34.61 7.51
N ALA A 180 -46.04 -34.03 7.52
CA ALA A 180 -46.34 -32.81 6.78
C ALA A 180 -45.57 -31.60 7.34
N GLU A 181 -45.51 -31.43 8.66
CA GLU A 181 -44.71 -30.38 9.31
C GLU A 181 -43.22 -30.53 9.01
N LEU A 182 -42.69 -31.76 9.06
CA LEU A 182 -41.30 -32.03 8.71
C LEU A 182 -41.02 -31.70 7.25
N ALA A 183 -41.92 -32.09 6.32
CA ALA A 183 -41.77 -31.78 4.91
C ALA A 183 -41.79 -30.27 4.65
N ALA A 184 -42.71 -29.53 5.30
CA ALA A 184 -42.78 -28.08 5.22
C ALA A 184 -41.49 -27.41 5.76
N ALA A 185 -40.99 -27.86 6.91
CA ALA A 185 -39.75 -27.35 7.49
C ALA A 185 -38.53 -27.62 6.59
N ILE A 186 -38.45 -28.80 5.97
CA ILE A 186 -37.40 -29.13 4.99
C ILE A 186 -37.50 -28.20 3.78
N GLN A 187 -38.70 -27.98 3.25
CA GLN A 187 -38.91 -27.10 2.10
C GLN A 187 -38.49 -25.66 2.43
N THR A 188 -38.94 -25.11 3.56
CA THR A 188 -38.54 -23.75 3.98
C THR A 188 -37.03 -23.62 4.15
N ARG A 189 -36.39 -24.64 4.73
CA ARG A 189 -34.92 -24.66 4.84
C ARG A 189 -34.24 -24.69 3.48
N GLN A 190 -34.76 -25.49 2.54
CA GLN A 190 -34.21 -25.57 1.19
C GLN A 190 -34.31 -24.23 0.47
N GLU A 191 -35.47 -23.57 0.52
CA GLU A 191 -35.65 -22.25 -0.08
C GLU A 191 -34.70 -21.20 0.53
N GLU A 192 -34.47 -21.24 1.84
CA GLU A 192 -33.51 -20.35 2.50
C GLU A 192 -32.06 -20.64 2.09
N MET A 193 -31.69 -21.91 1.89
CA MET A 193 -30.37 -22.25 1.32
C MET A 193 -30.24 -21.71 -0.09
N ASP A 194 -31.24 -21.93 -0.96
CA ASP A 194 -31.20 -21.48 -2.36
C ASP A 194 -31.11 -19.94 -2.45
N ARG A 195 -31.79 -19.21 -1.55
CA ARG A 195 -31.67 -17.74 -1.43
C ARG A 195 -30.25 -17.31 -1.05
N LYS A 196 -29.63 -18.00 -0.08
CA LYS A 196 -28.26 -17.69 0.37
C LYS A 196 -27.23 -18.07 -0.68
N ASP A 197 -27.39 -19.20 -1.35
CA ASP A 197 -26.51 -19.65 -2.43
C ASP A 197 -26.54 -18.66 -3.60
N LYS A 198 -27.73 -18.15 -3.96
CA LYS A 198 -27.84 -17.08 -4.95
C LYS A 198 -27.12 -15.80 -4.52
N MET A 199 -27.30 -15.38 -3.26
CA MET A 199 -26.60 -14.20 -2.73
C MET A 199 -25.08 -14.40 -2.73
N ILE A 200 -24.60 -15.60 -2.44
CA ILE A 200 -23.17 -15.93 -2.50
C ILE A 200 -22.65 -15.81 -3.94
N GLU A 201 -23.38 -16.30 -4.94
CA GLU A 201 -22.99 -16.16 -6.35
C GLU A 201 -23.02 -14.70 -6.83
N ASP A 202 -24.03 -13.93 -6.45
CA ASP A 202 -24.12 -12.48 -6.75
C ASP A 202 -22.94 -11.71 -6.10
N LEU A 203 -22.55 -12.06 -4.87
CA LEU A 203 -21.41 -11.45 -4.20
C LEU A 203 -20.07 -11.86 -4.83
N LYS A 204 -19.91 -13.13 -5.23
CA LYS A 204 -18.70 -13.58 -5.94
C LYS A 204 -18.51 -12.85 -7.26
N THR A 205 -19.56 -12.75 -8.07
CA THR A 205 -19.53 -12.05 -9.36
C THR A 205 -19.21 -10.57 -9.17
N SER A 206 -19.86 -9.89 -8.24
CA SER A 206 -19.55 -8.49 -7.90
C SER A 206 -18.11 -8.30 -7.42
N MET A 207 -17.58 -9.23 -6.61
CA MET A 207 -16.18 -9.18 -6.17
C MET A 207 -15.19 -9.34 -7.34
N GLU A 208 -15.47 -10.26 -8.27
CA GLU A 208 -14.64 -10.48 -9.45
C GLU A 208 -14.64 -9.28 -10.40
N GLU A 209 -15.81 -8.66 -10.62
CA GLU A 209 -15.94 -7.42 -11.39
C GLU A 209 -15.16 -6.28 -10.73
N LEU A 210 -15.34 -6.04 -9.42
CA LEU A 210 -14.59 -5.03 -8.70
C LEU A 210 -13.07 -5.27 -8.73
N ALA A 211 -12.62 -6.52 -8.67
CA ALA A 211 -11.20 -6.85 -8.78
C ALA A 211 -10.65 -6.56 -10.18
N LYS A 212 -11.43 -6.87 -11.22
CA LYS A 212 -11.10 -6.57 -12.62
C LYS A 212 -11.03 -5.06 -12.87
N ASP A 213 -12.01 -4.31 -12.37
CA ASP A 213 -12.08 -2.86 -12.51
C ASP A 213 -10.92 -2.18 -11.79
N ARG A 214 -10.64 -2.55 -10.53
CA ARG A 214 -9.47 -2.05 -9.79
C ARG A 214 -8.16 -2.35 -10.50
N LYS A 215 -8.03 -3.52 -11.11
CA LYS A 215 -6.83 -3.89 -11.88
C LYS A 215 -6.70 -3.01 -13.13
N ALA A 216 -7.80 -2.72 -13.84
CA ALA A 216 -7.81 -1.84 -14.99
C ALA A 216 -7.46 -0.39 -14.59
N GLU A 217 -8.08 0.14 -13.53
CA GLU A 217 -7.78 1.46 -12.97
C GLU A 217 -6.30 1.58 -12.58
N MET A 218 -5.76 0.57 -11.88
CA MET A 218 -4.35 0.56 -11.49
C MET A 218 -3.41 0.56 -12.69
N GLN A 219 -3.74 -0.20 -13.75
CA GLN A 219 -2.97 -0.21 -14.99
C GLN A 219 -3.04 1.14 -15.71
N GLN A 220 -4.22 1.78 -15.73
CA GLN A 220 -4.39 3.09 -16.34
C GLN A 220 -3.62 4.17 -15.57
N MET A 221 -3.79 4.22 -14.25
CA MET A 221 -3.04 5.13 -13.37
C MET A 221 -1.53 4.96 -13.53
N LYS A 222 -1.05 3.73 -13.69
CA LYS A 222 0.38 3.46 -13.93
C LYS A 222 0.83 4.05 -15.27
N LYS A 223 0.09 3.81 -16.36
CA LYS A 223 0.40 4.36 -17.69
C LYS A 223 0.37 5.89 -17.71
N GLU A 224 -0.62 6.50 -17.06
CA GLU A 224 -0.73 7.96 -16.96
C GLU A 224 0.44 8.56 -16.18
N ARG A 225 0.83 7.94 -15.06
CA ARG A 225 2.02 8.34 -14.29
C ARG A 225 3.31 8.19 -15.09
N GLU A 226 3.49 7.08 -15.80
CA GLU A 226 4.66 6.86 -16.66
C GLU A 226 4.75 7.94 -17.75
N LYS A 227 3.62 8.25 -18.41
CA LYS A 227 3.55 9.33 -19.40
C LYS A 227 3.88 10.70 -18.81
N GLN A 228 3.30 11.05 -17.66
CA GLN A 228 3.59 12.30 -16.96
C GLN A 228 5.06 12.40 -16.56
N GLN A 229 5.63 11.31 -16.03
CA GLN A 229 7.04 11.24 -15.67
C GLN A 229 7.94 11.45 -16.89
N GLU A 230 7.63 10.84 -18.04
CA GLU A 230 8.38 11.06 -19.27
C GLU A 230 8.31 12.51 -19.75
N GLU A 231 7.13 13.13 -19.69
CA GLU A 231 6.93 14.53 -20.06
C GLU A 231 7.70 15.48 -19.13
N GLU A 232 7.65 15.25 -17.81
CA GLU A 232 8.41 16.03 -16.83
C GLU A 232 9.92 15.86 -17.00
N VAL A 233 10.40 14.64 -17.26
CA VAL A 233 11.82 14.37 -17.54
C VAL A 233 12.26 15.11 -18.81
N LYS A 234 11.47 15.06 -19.89
CA LYS A 234 11.78 15.81 -21.13
C LYS A 234 11.77 17.32 -20.89
N ALA A 235 10.81 17.83 -20.13
CA ALA A 235 10.71 19.25 -19.80
C ALA A 235 11.88 19.73 -18.93
N THR A 236 12.28 18.94 -17.93
CA THR A 236 13.44 19.25 -17.07
C THR A 236 14.75 19.15 -17.84
N GLN A 237 14.95 18.12 -18.67
CA GLN A 237 16.11 18.02 -19.56
C GLN A 237 16.21 19.24 -20.50
N GLY A 238 15.09 19.64 -21.10
CA GLY A 238 15.03 20.83 -21.95
C GLY A 238 15.37 22.12 -21.20
N ARG A 239 14.95 22.27 -19.94
CA ARG A 239 15.33 23.41 -19.09
C ARG A 239 16.82 23.40 -18.73
N CYS A 240 17.36 22.23 -18.38
CA CYS A 240 18.78 22.07 -18.07
C CYS A 240 19.66 22.42 -19.28
N ALA A 241 19.28 21.97 -20.48
CA ALA A 241 20.01 22.28 -21.71
C ALA A 241 20.08 23.80 -21.97
N ARG A 242 18.95 24.52 -21.85
CA ARG A 242 18.91 25.98 -22.02
C ARG A 242 19.78 26.70 -20.99
N LEU A 243 19.67 26.34 -19.71
CA LEU A 243 20.51 26.94 -18.67
C LEU A 243 22.01 26.66 -18.91
N GLN A 244 22.34 25.48 -19.44
CA GLN A 244 23.71 25.13 -19.78
C GLN A 244 24.24 25.97 -20.95
N GLU A 245 23.41 26.23 -21.97
CA GLU A 245 23.73 27.16 -23.07
C GLU A 245 23.93 28.59 -22.56
N ASP A 246 23.04 29.10 -21.69
CA ASP A 246 23.16 30.43 -21.07
C ASP A 246 24.46 30.57 -20.26
N VAL A 247 24.80 29.54 -19.47
CA VAL A 247 26.06 29.52 -18.71
C VAL A 247 27.27 29.55 -19.64
N GLN A 248 27.24 28.82 -20.75
CA GLN A 248 28.34 28.84 -21.74
C GLN A 248 28.45 30.21 -22.41
N LEU A 249 27.32 30.82 -22.79
CA LEU A 249 27.29 32.14 -23.39
C LEU A 249 27.83 33.21 -22.43
N LEU A 250 27.37 33.22 -21.18
CA LEU A 250 27.84 34.15 -20.15
C LEU A 250 29.33 33.98 -19.85
N ARG A 251 29.83 32.74 -19.82
CA ARG A 251 31.27 32.47 -19.68
C ARG A 251 32.07 33.04 -20.86
N ALA A 252 31.57 32.86 -22.09
CA ALA A 252 32.21 33.41 -23.28
C ALA A 252 32.23 34.95 -23.22
N GLN A 253 31.10 35.59 -22.91
CA GLN A 253 31.00 37.05 -22.75
C GLN A 253 31.93 37.58 -21.66
N PHE A 254 31.97 36.93 -20.50
CA PHE A 254 32.86 37.31 -19.41
C PHE A 254 34.33 37.21 -19.82
N SER A 255 34.73 36.12 -20.48
CA SER A 255 36.12 35.95 -20.93
C SER A 255 36.52 37.00 -21.98
N ALA A 256 35.61 37.38 -22.89
CA ALA A 256 35.84 38.46 -23.84
C ALA A 256 36.03 39.81 -23.15
N LEU A 257 35.15 40.17 -22.20
CA LEU A 257 35.27 41.41 -21.42
C LEU A 257 36.57 41.47 -20.63
N VAL A 258 36.98 40.36 -20.01
CA VAL A 258 38.26 40.29 -19.29
C VAL A 258 39.44 40.57 -20.23
N GLN A 259 39.41 40.03 -21.46
CA GLN A 259 40.46 40.29 -22.46
C GLN A 259 40.47 41.74 -22.92
N GLU A 260 39.30 42.34 -23.17
CA GLU A 260 39.17 43.75 -23.57
C GLU A 260 39.67 44.69 -22.46
N HIS A 261 39.27 44.46 -21.21
CA HIS A 261 39.74 45.23 -20.06
C HIS A 261 41.24 45.06 -19.86
N ARG A 262 41.79 43.86 -20.01
CA ARG A 262 43.24 43.63 -19.93
C ARG A 262 43.99 44.39 -21.04
N ALA A 263 43.47 44.40 -22.27
CA ALA A 263 44.09 45.12 -23.38
C ALA A 263 44.06 46.64 -23.19
N SER A 264 42.91 47.20 -22.75
CA SER A 264 42.77 48.63 -22.46
C SER A 264 43.65 49.07 -21.29
N GLU A 265 43.72 48.26 -20.23
CA GLU A 265 44.60 48.48 -19.08
C GLU A 265 46.08 48.52 -19.49
N LEU A 266 46.53 47.57 -20.33
CA LEU A 266 47.89 47.56 -20.86
C LEU A 266 48.21 48.80 -21.71
N LEU A 267 47.24 49.30 -22.50
CA LEU A 267 47.41 50.53 -23.27
C LEU A 267 47.54 51.75 -22.35
N LEU A 268 46.74 51.83 -21.29
CA LEU A 268 46.83 52.91 -20.31
C LEU A 268 48.16 52.86 -19.55
N ARG A 269 48.63 51.68 -19.12
CA ARG A 269 49.97 51.52 -18.53
C ARG A 269 51.07 52.02 -19.46
N LYS A 270 51.03 51.65 -20.75
CA LYS A 270 52.00 52.14 -21.75
C LYS A 270 51.98 53.65 -21.90
N ARG A 271 50.79 54.28 -21.93
CA ARG A 271 50.65 55.75 -22.00
C ARG A 271 51.20 56.41 -20.74
N LYS A 272 50.89 55.85 -19.56
CA LYS A 272 51.42 56.33 -18.27
C LYS A 272 52.95 56.30 -18.26
N CYS A 273 53.58 55.17 -18.59
CA CYS A 273 55.04 55.08 -18.61
C CYS A 273 55.69 56.05 -19.62
N ARG A 274 55.07 56.31 -20.77
CA ARG A 274 55.58 57.32 -21.72
C ARG A 274 55.55 58.72 -21.11
N ALA A 275 54.44 59.10 -20.49
CA ALA A 275 54.32 60.39 -19.81
C ALA A 275 55.31 60.50 -18.64
N GLU A 276 55.50 59.44 -17.86
CA GLU A 276 56.49 59.40 -16.78
C GLU A 276 57.91 59.62 -17.31
N VAL A 277 58.30 58.94 -18.40
CA VAL A 277 59.61 59.14 -19.06
C VAL A 277 59.75 60.56 -19.62
N GLU A 278 58.69 61.13 -20.21
CA GLU A 278 58.71 62.52 -20.68
C GLU A 278 58.92 63.51 -19.52
N ILE A 279 58.24 63.31 -18.39
CA ILE A 279 58.42 64.12 -17.18
C ILE A 279 59.85 63.99 -16.64
N GLU A 280 60.38 62.77 -16.54
CA GLU A 280 61.77 62.53 -16.12
C GLU A 280 62.76 63.26 -17.04
N ASN A 281 62.54 63.23 -18.36
CA ASN A 281 63.36 63.97 -19.31
C ASN A 281 63.28 65.49 -19.11
N TRP A 282 62.10 66.03 -18.79
CA TRP A 282 61.93 67.46 -18.48
C TRP A 282 62.60 67.85 -17.16
N ILE A 283 62.51 67.01 -16.13
CA ILE A 283 63.22 67.21 -14.87
C ILE A 283 64.73 67.23 -15.11
N GLN A 284 65.27 66.24 -15.83
CA GLN A 284 66.70 66.20 -16.14
C GLN A 284 67.17 67.45 -16.89
N LYS A 285 66.43 67.91 -17.90
CA LYS A 285 66.74 69.15 -18.62
C LYS A 285 66.71 70.37 -17.71
N TYR A 286 65.73 70.46 -16.82
CA TYR A 286 65.63 71.54 -15.86
C TYR A 286 66.83 71.52 -14.90
N ASP A 287 67.17 70.35 -14.35
CA ASP A 287 68.30 70.20 -13.44
C ASP A 287 69.63 70.56 -14.12
N THR A 288 69.84 70.16 -15.38
CA THR A 288 71.03 70.55 -16.15
C THR A 288 71.10 72.05 -16.40
N ASP A 289 69.99 72.65 -16.84
CA ASP A 289 69.94 74.09 -17.12
C ASP A 289 70.15 74.90 -15.83
N MET A 290 69.53 74.49 -14.73
CA MET A 290 69.71 75.12 -13.43
C MET A 290 71.15 74.98 -12.93
N ALA A 291 71.79 73.82 -13.09
CA ALA A 291 73.20 73.62 -12.75
C ALA A 291 74.12 74.52 -13.58
N GLU A 292 73.89 74.63 -14.89
CA GLU A 292 74.65 75.55 -15.75
C GLU A 292 74.46 77.02 -15.37
N LYS A 293 73.22 77.44 -15.07
CA LYS A 293 72.92 78.81 -14.64
C LYS A 293 73.56 79.12 -13.29
N GLN A 294 73.54 78.16 -12.37
CA GLN A 294 74.20 78.28 -11.08
C GLN A 294 75.72 78.41 -11.25
N ALA A 295 76.35 77.59 -12.10
CA ALA A 295 77.78 77.68 -12.39
C ALA A 295 78.16 79.05 -12.98
N LYS A 296 77.37 79.55 -13.95
CA LYS A 296 77.57 80.89 -14.55
C LYS A 296 77.39 82.00 -13.51
N PHE A 297 76.39 81.89 -12.64
CA PHE A 297 76.18 82.85 -11.55
C PHE A 297 77.37 82.85 -10.59
N GLU A 298 77.86 81.68 -10.18
CA GLU A 298 79.03 81.54 -9.30
C GLU A 298 80.30 82.11 -9.93
N GLU A 299 80.52 81.89 -11.23
CA GLU A 299 81.64 82.48 -11.97
C GLU A 299 81.57 84.02 -11.99
N ILE A 300 80.43 84.58 -12.39
CA ILE A 300 80.22 86.04 -12.40
C ILE A 300 80.35 86.62 -10.99
N HIS A 301 79.77 85.95 -9.99
CA HIS A 301 79.86 86.38 -8.60
C HIS A 301 81.31 86.34 -8.10
N ALA A 302 82.11 85.34 -8.50
CA ALA A 302 83.54 85.29 -8.21
C ALA A 302 84.33 86.43 -8.87
N VAL A 303 83.98 86.81 -10.10
CA VAL A 303 84.57 87.99 -10.77
C VAL A 303 84.14 89.28 -10.07
N TYR A 304 82.84 89.47 -9.84
CA TYR A 304 82.27 90.63 -9.15
C TYR A 304 82.90 90.85 -7.77
N THR A 305 83.08 89.78 -6.99
CA THR A 305 83.72 89.87 -5.67
C THR A 305 85.19 90.29 -5.76
N LYS A 306 85.93 89.80 -6.77
CA LYS A 306 87.31 90.25 -7.05
C LYS A 306 87.35 91.71 -7.49
N GLU A 307 86.51 92.11 -8.44
CA GLU A 307 86.43 93.49 -8.94
C GLU A 307 86.01 94.46 -7.83
N LYS A 308 85.05 94.08 -6.99
CA LYS A 308 84.64 94.87 -5.82
C LYS A 308 85.79 95.07 -4.84
N ALA A 309 86.60 94.03 -4.59
CA ALA A 309 87.78 94.14 -3.76
C ALA A 309 88.85 95.05 -4.40
N GLN A 310 89.08 94.93 -5.71
CA GLN A 310 90.00 95.80 -6.45
C GLN A 310 89.54 97.26 -6.45
N LEU A 311 88.23 97.50 -6.63
CA LEU A 311 87.64 98.82 -6.58
C LEU A 311 87.81 99.44 -5.20
N ALA A 312 87.58 98.67 -4.12
CA ALA A 312 87.83 99.15 -2.76
C ALA A 312 89.30 99.55 -2.55
N GLN A 313 90.25 98.75 -3.03
CA GLN A 313 91.68 99.09 -3.00
C GLN A 313 92.01 100.35 -3.80
N LEU A 314 91.41 100.53 -4.99
CA LEU A 314 91.61 101.72 -5.82
C LEU A 314 91.00 102.97 -5.18
N MET A 315 89.81 102.85 -4.57
CA MET A 315 89.17 103.94 -3.84
C MET A 315 90.02 104.38 -2.64
N GLU A 316 90.59 103.43 -1.88
CA GLU A 316 91.51 103.72 -0.79
C GLU A 316 92.76 104.46 -1.28
N LYS A 317 93.39 103.98 -2.35
CA LYS A 317 94.53 104.66 -2.99
C LYS A 317 94.16 106.06 -3.49
N HIS A 318 92.99 106.21 -4.13
CA HIS A 318 92.52 107.51 -4.62
C HIS A 318 92.24 108.49 -3.49
N ALA A 319 91.72 108.02 -2.35
CA ALA A 319 91.52 108.84 -1.16
C ALA A 319 92.85 109.36 -0.60
N LEU A 320 93.88 108.50 -0.54
CA LEU A 320 95.23 108.91 -0.16
C LEU A 320 95.83 109.94 -1.14
N LEU A 321 95.72 109.68 -2.45
CA LEU A 321 96.17 110.59 -3.50
C LEU A 321 95.46 111.96 -3.43
N LEU A 322 94.16 111.99 -3.14
CA LEU A 322 93.43 113.25 -2.95
C LEU A 322 93.94 114.03 -1.73
N GLN A 323 94.22 113.33 -0.63
CA GLN A 323 94.79 113.93 0.57
C GLN A 323 96.18 114.52 0.28
N GLU A 324 97.06 113.76 -0.38
CA GLU A 324 98.37 114.23 -0.81
C GLU A 324 98.25 115.42 -1.77
N TYR A 325 97.34 115.37 -2.74
CA TYR A 325 97.09 116.48 -3.67
C TYR A 325 96.64 117.75 -2.95
N SER A 326 95.72 117.63 -1.98
CA SER A 326 95.30 118.78 -1.16
C SER A 326 96.45 119.37 -0.34
N GLN A 327 97.33 118.52 0.21
CA GLN A 327 98.51 118.98 0.93
C GLN A 327 99.46 119.74 0.00
N ILE A 328 99.72 119.22 -1.20
CA ILE A 328 100.56 119.90 -2.21
C ILE A 328 99.93 121.24 -2.64
N GLU A 329 98.62 121.29 -2.84
CA GLU A 329 97.92 122.54 -3.18
C GLU A 329 98.02 123.57 -2.04
N GLU A 330 97.84 123.15 -0.79
CA GLU A 330 98.01 123.98 0.39
C GLU A 330 99.46 124.46 0.53
N GLU A 331 100.45 123.58 0.39
CA GLU A 331 101.87 123.94 0.39
C GLU A 331 102.20 124.95 -0.70
N ARG A 332 101.69 124.76 -1.93
CA ARG A 332 101.85 125.72 -3.03
C ARG A 332 101.19 127.06 -2.74
N LYS A 333 100.01 127.07 -2.09
CA LYS A 333 99.35 128.32 -1.65
C LYS A 333 100.20 129.03 -0.59
N MET A 334 100.72 128.30 0.40
CA MET A 334 101.58 128.87 1.45
C MET A 334 102.90 129.40 0.89
N LEU A 335 103.51 128.70 -0.08
CA LEU A 335 104.72 129.18 -0.77
C LEU A 335 104.46 130.46 -1.56
N LYS A 336 103.37 130.53 -2.34
CA LYS A 336 102.98 131.75 -3.04
C LYS A 336 102.72 132.91 -2.08
N GLN A 337 102.03 132.67 -0.96
CA GLN A 337 101.82 133.69 0.06
C GLN A 337 103.14 134.20 0.65
N LYS A 338 104.10 133.31 0.94
CA LYS A 338 105.43 133.70 1.41
C LYS A 338 106.21 134.51 0.36
N GLU A 339 106.19 134.09 -0.91
CA GLU A 339 106.83 134.85 -2.00
C GLU A 339 106.22 136.25 -2.14
N GLU A 340 104.89 136.38 -2.02
CA GLU A 340 104.19 137.66 -2.03
C GLU A 340 104.56 138.53 -0.81
N GLU A 341 104.65 137.96 0.39
CA GLU A 341 105.10 138.64 1.61
C GLU A 341 106.54 139.15 1.48
N GLU A 342 107.45 138.32 0.96
CA GLU A 342 108.85 138.70 0.71
C GLU A 342 108.95 139.83 -0.33
N LEU A 343 108.16 139.77 -1.41
CA LEU A 343 108.06 140.83 -2.40
C LEU A 343 107.54 142.14 -1.78
N GLN A 344 106.54 142.06 -0.90
CA GLN A 344 106.02 143.23 -0.18
C GLN A 344 107.04 143.81 0.81
N GLU A 345 107.80 142.97 1.52
CA GLU A 345 108.89 143.41 2.38
C GLU A 345 110.02 144.06 1.58
N GLN A 346 110.43 143.45 0.47
CA GLN A 346 111.43 144.01 -0.44
C GLN A 346 110.95 145.36 -1.00
N ALA A 347 109.68 145.47 -1.40
CA ALA A 347 109.10 146.74 -1.83
C ALA A 347 109.11 147.80 -0.72
N ARG A 348 108.83 147.41 0.54
CA ARG A 348 108.95 148.30 1.72
C ARG A 348 110.39 148.75 1.94
N ARG A 349 111.36 147.83 1.92
CA ARG A 349 112.81 148.12 2.07
C ARG A 349 113.29 149.05 0.95
N ASN A 350 112.88 148.80 -0.29
CA ASN A 350 113.22 149.63 -1.46
C ASN A 350 112.63 151.05 -1.37
N ARG A 351 111.39 151.21 -0.87
CA ARG A 351 110.79 152.53 -0.62
C ARG A 351 111.53 153.31 0.46
N ALA A 352 111.90 152.65 1.55
CA ALA A 352 112.71 153.27 2.62
C ALA A 352 114.09 153.71 2.08
N ALA A 353 114.77 152.85 1.32
CA ALA A 353 116.04 153.17 0.67
C ALA A 353 115.92 154.36 -0.29
N THR A 354 114.83 154.45 -1.05
CA THR A 354 114.58 155.57 -1.98
C THR A 354 114.34 156.90 -1.25
N CYS A 355 113.62 156.90 -0.13
CA CYS A 355 113.41 158.10 0.70
C CYS A 355 114.71 158.62 1.33
N ILE A 356 115.58 157.72 1.81
CA ILE A 356 116.90 158.06 2.36
C ILE A 356 117.78 158.65 1.25
N GLN A 357 117.83 157.99 0.07
CA GLN A 357 118.59 158.45 -1.08
C GLN A 357 118.11 159.83 -1.61
N ALA A 358 116.81 160.07 -1.65
CA ALA A 358 116.24 161.36 -2.08
C ALA A 358 116.60 162.49 -1.10
N SER A 359 116.55 162.22 0.20
CA SER A 359 116.89 163.19 1.25
C SER A 359 118.37 163.59 1.22
N TRP A 360 119.27 162.62 1.02
CA TRP A 360 120.71 162.85 0.89
C TRP A 360 121.08 163.60 -0.39
N ARG A 361 120.51 163.20 -1.54
CA ARG A 361 120.72 163.89 -2.83
C ARG A 361 120.25 165.35 -2.78
N GLY A 362 119.15 165.65 -2.08
CA GLY A 362 118.68 167.02 -1.87
C GLY A 362 119.58 167.88 -0.98
N TYR A 363 120.25 167.29 0.03
CA TYR A 363 121.20 168.02 0.90
C TYR A 363 122.47 168.43 0.15
N VAL A 364 123.05 167.53 -0.65
CA VAL A 364 124.29 167.75 -1.43
C VAL A 364 124.13 168.91 -2.43
N VAL A 365 122.99 169.00 -3.11
CA VAL A 365 122.72 170.08 -4.10
C VAL A 365 122.58 171.45 -3.42
N ARG A 366 122.02 171.52 -2.21
CA ARG A 366 121.86 172.79 -1.46
C ARG A 366 123.15 173.30 -0.82
N ALA A 367 124.11 172.42 -0.52
CA ALA A 367 125.42 172.81 -0.01
C ALA A 367 126.29 173.49 -1.09
N PHE A 368 126.19 173.05 -2.34
CA PHE A 368 127.04 173.53 -3.44
C PHE A 368 126.71 174.96 -3.91
N PHE A 369 125.47 175.42 -3.76
CA PHE A 369 125.04 176.75 -4.23
C PHE A 369 125.35 177.92 -3.27
N LYS A 370 125.81 177.67 -2.03
CA LYS A 370 126.07 178.74 -1.02
C LYS A 370 127.43 179.44 -1.15
N ALA A 371 128.40 178.88 -1.89
CA ALA A 371 129.77 179.40 -1.92
C ALA A 371 130.08 180.49 -2.97
N LYS A 372 129.13 180.89 -3.84
CA LYS A 372 129.39 181.72 -5.04
C LYS A 372 128.97 183.20 -5.02
N LEU A 373 128.69 183.84 -3.86
CA LEU A 373 128.08 185.20 -3.82
C LEU A 373 128.73 186.26 -2.90
N LYS A 374 130.06 186.29 -2.71
CA LYS A 374 130.79 187.48 -2.19
C LYS A 374 132.22 187.65 -2.74
N LYS A 375 132.40 188.43 -3.82
CA LYS A 375 133.35 189.60 -3.96
C LYS A 375 133.59 190.03 -5.43
N ALA A 376 132.90 191.10 -5.84
CA ALA A 376 133.33 192.12 -6.82
C ALA A 376 133.34 193.48 -6.07
N LYS A 377 134.46 194.24 -6.16
CA LYS A 377 134.88 195.46 -5.41
C LYS A 377 135.08 195.24 -3.88
N GLY A 378 136.29 195.15 -3.30
CA GLY A 378 137.65 195.39 -3.77
C GLY A 378 138.15 194.45 -4.87
N LYS A 379 138.83 195.08 -5.85
CA LYS A 379 139.24 194.60 -7.18
C LYS A 379 139.62 193.11 -7.24
N ALA A 380 138.75 192.24 -7.75
CA ALA A 380 139.12 190.88 -8.10
C ALA A 380 138.31 190.48 -9.35
N LYS A 381 139.03 190.03 -10.39
CA LYS A 381 138.69 190.17 -11.82
C LYS A 381 138.40 188.79 -12.42
N GLY A 382 137.29 188.63 -13.15
CA GLY A 382 137.01 187.42 -13.94
C GLY A 382 135.52 187.22 -14.25
N LYS A 383 135.14 187.51 -15.51
CA LYS A 383 133.84 187.20 -16.14
C LYS A 383 134.07 186.08 -17.16
N GLY A 384 133.13 185.15 -17.25
CA GLY A 384 133.08 184.01 -18.16
C GLY A 384 131.99 183.08 -17.71
#